data_AF-A0AAU9CYS8-F1
#
_entry.id   AF-A0AAU9CYS8-F1
#
_cell.length_a   1.000
_cell.length_b   1.000
_cell.length_c   1.000
_cell.angle_alpha   90.00
_cell.angle_beta   90.00
_cell.angle_gamma   90.00
#
_symmetry.space_group_name_H-M   'P 1'
#
loop_
_entity.id
_entity.type
_entity.pdbx_description
1 polymer ?
#
loop_
_entity_poly.entity_id
_entity_poly.type
_entity_poly.pdbx_seq_one_letter_code
_entity_poly.pdbx_strand_id
1 'polypeptide(L)' 'MKKIAAIDVGGTAVKYGLWDPDQQKLLQTFKTATPGDLTTFYDLMNQIVSRHEIRELR' A
#
# COMPACT_ATOMS: atom_id res chain seq x y z
N MET A 1 10.82 -13.46 6.76
CA MET A 1 11.12 -12.53 5.63
C MET A 1 10.32 -11.25 5.81
N LYS A 2 10.68 -10.12 5.19
CA LYS A 2 9.89 -8.88 5.35
C LYS A 2 8.58 -8.97 4.58
N LYS A 3 7.48 -8.46 5.16
CA LYS A 3 6.19 -8.32 4.46
C LYS A 3 6.35 -7.42 3.24
N ILE A 4 5.58 -7.69 2.19
CA ILE A 4 5.64 -6.97 0.91
C ILE A 4 4.29 -6.29 0.69
N ALA A 5 4.28 -4.98 0.47
CA ALA A 5 3.11 -4.32 -0.13
C ALA A 5 3.30 -4.16 -1.63
N ALA A 6 2.27 -4.53 -2.38
CA ALA A 6 2.10 -4.14 -3.76
C ALA A 6 1.06 -3.03 -3.82
N ILE A 7 1.40 -1.90 -4.43
CA ILE A 7 0.52 -0.74 -4.58
C ILE A 7 0.27 -0.51 -6.08
N ASP A 8 -1.00 -0.43 -6.45
CA ASP A 8 -1.49 -0.13 -7.79
C ASP A 8 -2.18 1.24 -7.78
N VAL A 9 -1.59 2.21 -8.47
CA VAL A 9 -2.10 3.59 -8.54
C VAL A 9 -2.66 3.84 -9.94
N GLY A 10 -3.98 3.97 -10.03
CA GLY A 10 -4.68 4.37 -11.25
C GLY A 10 -5.25 5.79 -11.15
N GLY A 11 -5.84 6.28 -12.24
CA GLY A 11 -6.48 7.61 -12.27
C GLY A 11 -7.76 7.72 -11.42
N THR A 12 -8.42 6.59 -11.12
CA THR A 12 -9.70 6.57 -10.37
C THR A 12 -9.57 5.91 -9.00
N ALA A 13 -8.66 4.95 -8.86
CA ALA A 13 -8.49 4.23 -7.61
C ALA A 13 -7.03 3.93 -7.31
N VAL A 14 -6.71 3.95 -6.02
CA VAL A 14 -5.49 3.39 -5.44
C VAL A 14 -5.85 2.09 -4.75
N LYS A 15 -5.11 1.03 -5.03
CA LYS A 15 -5.28 -0.28 -4.40
C LYS A 15 -3.96 -0.72 -3.78
N TYR A 16 -4.01 -1.47 -2.68
CA TYR A 16 -2.83 -2.19 -2.20
C TYR A 16 -3.18 -3.58 -1.65
N GLY A 17 -2.20 -4.47 -1.70
CA GLY A 17 -2.23 -5.79 -1.07
C GLY A 17 -0.98 -6.01 -0.22
N LEU A 18 -1.13 -6.61 0.97
CA LEU A 18 -0.04 -6.96 1.88
C LEU A 18 0.19 -8.46 1.89
N TRP A 19 1.35 -8.88 1.40
CA TRP A 19 1.78 -10.28 1.37
C TRP A 19 2.68 -10.61 2.56
N ASP A 20 2.37 -11.72 3.23
CA ASP A 20 3.24 -12.36 4.22
C ASP A 20 4.01 -13.52 3.57
N PRO A 21 5.32 -13.37 3.32
CA PRO A 21 6.13 -14.42 2.73
C PRO A 21 6.36 -15.62 3.66
N ASP A 22 6.29 -15.43 4.98
CA ASP A 22 6.52 -16.51 5.95
C ASP A 22 5.31 -17.46 6.01
N GLN A 23 4.11 -16.89 5.85
CA GLN A 23 2.84 -17.65 5.81
C GLN A 23 2.36 -17.97 4.38
N GLN A 24 3.08 -17.47 3.37
CA GLN A 24 2.70 -17.53 1.95
C GLN A 24 1.24 -17.14 1.70
N LYS A 25 0.80 -16.02 2.29
CA LYS A 25 -0.60 -15.60 2.18
C LYS A 25 -0.76 -14.09 2.05
N LEU A 26 -1.85 -13.71 1.39
CA LEU A 26 -2.32 -12.34 1.35
C LEU A 26 -3.01 -12.02 2.69
N LEU A 27 -2.44 -11.09 3.46
CA LEU A 27 -2.98 -10.69 4.76
C LEU A 27 -4.12 -9.71 4.62
N GLN A 28 -3.98 -8.75 3.72
CA GLN A 28 -4.92 -7.63 3.61
C GLN A 28 -4.92 -7.06 2.20
N THR A 29 -6.09 -6.56 1.79
CA THR A 29 -6.25 -5.69 0.64
C THR A 29 -6.97 -4.41 1.03
N PHE A 30 -6.78 -3.37 0.23
CA PHE A 30 -7.44 -2.09 0.39
C PHE A 30 -7.66 -1.46 -0.98
N LYS A 31 -8.72 -0.66 -1.08
CA LYS A 31 -9.05 0.14 -2.24
C LYS A 31 -9.66 1.45 -1.78
N THR A 32 -9.19 2.55 -2.35
CA THR A 32 -9.78 3.88 -2.18
C THR A 32 -9.80 4.63 -3.50
N ALA A 33 -10.58 5.70 -3.57
CA ALA A 33 -10.53 6.62 -4.71
C ALA A 33 -9.16 7.30 -4.78
N THR A 34 -8.67 7.55 -5.99
CA THR A 34 -7.44 8.34 -6.17
C THR A 34 -7.71 9.76 -5.70
N PRO A 35 -6.91 10.30 -4.75
CA PRO A 35 -7.08 11.68 -4.32
C PRO A 35 -6.94 12.67 -5.47
N GLY A 36 -7.72 13.74 -5.42
CA GLY A 36 -7.69 14.79 -6.44
C GLY A 36 -6.48 15.73 -6.38
N ASP A 37 -5.68 15.63 -5.31
CA ASP A 37 -4.51 16.46 -5.07
C ASP A 37 -3.33 15.64 -4.54
N LEU A 38 -2.11 16.17 -4.76
CA LEU A 38 -0.87 15.50 -4.41
C LEU A 38 -0.66 15.38 -2.89
N THR A 39 -1.10 16.35 -2.10
CA THR A 39 -0.91 16.33 -0.64
C THR A 39 -1.66 15.14 -0.04
N THR A 40 -2.96 15.02 -0.37
CA THR A 40 -3.79 13.90 0.08
C THR A 40 -3.29 12.56 -0.46
N PHE A 41 -2.74 12.54 -1.69
CA PHE A 41 -2.10 11.34 -2.23
C PHE A 41 -0.89 10.89 -1.39
N TYR A 42 0.03 11.80 -1.05
CA TYR A 42 1.19 11.46 -0.24
C TYR A 42 0.82 11.10 1.20
N ASP A 43 -0.19 11.75 1.77
CA ASP A 43 -0.74 11.38 3.08
C ASP A 43 -1.28 9.95 3.07
N LEU A 44 -2.02 9.57 2.02
CA LEU A 44 -2.50 8.20 1.82
C LEU A 44 -1.32 7.21 1.72
N MET A 45 -0.28 7.52 0.96
CA MET A 45 0.91 6.65 0.84
C MET A 45 1.63 6.49 2.18
N ASN A 46 1.81 7.58 2.93
CA ASN A 46 2.43 7.56 4.25
C ASN A 46 1.61 6.72 5.24
N GLN A 47 0.28 6.79 5.19
CA GLN A 47 -0.58 5.94 6.02
C GLN A 47 -0.41 4.45 5.68
N ILE A 48 -0.33 4.10 4.40
CA ILE A 48 -0.14 2.70 3.97
C ILE A 48 1.22 2.16 4.44
N VAL A 49 2.28 2.96 4.28
CA VAL A 49 3.65 2.58 4.65
C VAL A 49 3.80 2.46 6.18
N SER A 50 3.33 3.47 6.92
CA SER A 50 3.47 3.53 8.38
C SER A 50 2.68 2.44 9.10
N ARG A 51 1.49 2.09 8.59
CA ARG A 51 0.61 1.08 9.21
C ARG A 51 1.18 -0.33 9.21
N HIS A 52 2.12 -0.63 8.31
CA HIS A 52 2.61 -1.98 8.06
C HIS A 52 4.13 -2.13 8.17
N GLU A 53 4.82 -1.11 8.70
CA GLU A 53 6.29 -1.07 8.87
C GLU A 53 7.06 -1.42 7.58
N ILE A 54 6.51 -1.05 6.44
CA ILE A 54 7.05 -1.42 5.14
C ILE A 54 8.23 -0.52 4.86
N ARG A 55 9.40 -1.11 4.61
CA ARG A 55 10.58 -0.34 4.14
C ARG A 55 10.63 -0.40 2.63
N GLU A 56 10.91 0.73 1.99
CA GLU A 56 11.25 0.77 0.57
C GLU A 56 12.36 -0.25 0.29
N LEU A 57 12.13 -1.11 -0.72
CA LEU A 57 13.20 -1.90 -1.32
C LEU A 57 13.90 -0.97 -2.32
N ARG A 58 15.09 -0.50 -1.96
CA ARG A 58 16.02 0.18 -2.86
C ARG A 58 17.01 -0.82 -3.42
#